data_AF-U5VRV6-F1
#
_entry.id   AF-U5VRV6-F1
#
_cell.length_a   1.000
_cell.length_b   1.000
_cell.length_c   1.000
_cell.angle_alpha   90.00
_cell.angle_beta   90.00
_cell.angle_gamma   90.00
#
_symmetry.space_group_name_H-M   'P 1'
#
loop_
_entity.id
_entity.type
_entity.pdbx_description
1 polymer ?
#
loop_
_entity_poly.entity_id
_entity_poly.type
_entity_poly.pdbx_seq_one_letter_code
_entity_poly.pdbx_strand_id
1 'polypeptide(L)'
;MDAVLPRALAGVLLLLTLGGCSALDGVRRPPPDRSPSPSAIVHQPHLPIEYTVRTASVDVPHGYVQQALKFRTATVGVALFTHCELPKRRVGNHDDCTARLFVTADGGSTWLPRRHPKPVADNHQVFFGTGGELILLAEPRLWYVSTDAGRTFRHVEKEPPRSTADDHQVVAPGVQGRMLVSADRADIWLVEQPASRREFPEIWHLDGGTWKPVTVEGHPASYAGAAPLGHGMLMVSTAHGAGIVAPDMPWSPMIWPSGGGVETLLDGTLQARDDLQGELWLGTGEAAERAWVKLKVLPRS
;
A
#
# COMPACT_ATOMS: atom_id res chain seq x y z
N MET A 1 59.37 -14.93 6.66
CA MET A 1 59.21 -13.61 6.01
C MET A 1 58.27 -12.84 6.91
N ASP A 2 58.82 -12.30 8.00
CA ASP A 2 58.07 -11.62 9.04
C ASP A 2 58.58 -10.18 9.13
N ALA A 3 57.72 -9.23 8.80
CA ALA A 3 57.97 -7.81 9.00
C ALA A 3 56.71 -7.18 9.59
N VAL A 4 56.78 -7.00 10.90
CA VAL A 4 55.85 -6.26 11.77
C VAL A 4 56.05 -4.76 11.52
N LEU A 5 54.94 -4.02 11.34
CA LEU A 5 54.92 -2.55 11.29
C LEU A 5 54.22 -2.02 12.55
N PRO A 6 54.82 -1.11 13.34
CA PRO A 6 54.18 -0.49 14.48
C PRO A 6 53.54 0.86 14.09
N ARG A 7 52.35 1.17 14.64
CA ARG A 7 51.79 2.53 14.67
C ARG A 7 51.79 3.04 16.10
N ALA A 8 52.70 3.96 16.36
CA ALA A 8 52.74 4.81 17.54
C ALA A 8 51.99 6.13 17.31
N LEU A 9 51.78 6.85 18.42
CA LEU A 9 51.42 8.28 18.59
C LEU A 9 49.96 8.57 18.97
N ALA A 10 49.71 8.45 20.27
CA ALA A 10 48.71 9.23 20.99
C ALA A 10 49.34 10.59 21.35
N GLY A 11 48.78 11.68 20.80
CA GLY A 11 49.18 13.06 21.09
C GLY A 11 48.27 13.71 22.12
N VAL A 12 48.86 14.16 23.22
CA VAL A 12 48.30 15.02 24.27
C VAL A 12 48.40 16.48 23.83
N LEU A 13 47.36 17.30 24.03
CA LEU A 13 47.48 18.77 24.10
C LEU A 13 46.31 19.31 24.95
N LEU A 14 46.52 19.60 26.24
CA LEU A 14 46.92 20.87 26.87
C LEU A 14 45.84 21.98 26.85
N LEU A 15 45.35 22.29 28.06
CA LEU A 15 44.47 23.41 28.43
C LEU A 15 45.11 24.78 28.18
N LEU A 16 44.28 25.75 27.78
CA LEU A 16 44.50 27.18 28.02
C LEU A 16 43.19 27.85 28.47
N THR A 17 43.23 28.39 29.68
CA THR A 17 42.26 29.34 30.25
C THR A 17 42.77 30.76 30.02
N LEU A 18 41.87 31.73 29.77
CA LEU A 18 41.76 33.05 30.42
C LEU A 18 40.98 34.07 29.57
N GLY A 19 39.98 34.69 30.22
CA GLY A 19 39.81 36.14 30.28
C GLY A 19 39.27 36.88 29.05
N GLY A 20 38.01 37.31 29.12
CA GLY A 20 37.47 38.33 28.23
C GLY A 20 36.13 38.89 28.73
N CYS A 21 36.20 39.98 29.50
CA CYS A 21 35.04 40.80 29.85
C CYS A 21 34.32 41.27 28.59
N SER A 22 33.03 40.98 28.46
CA SER A 22 32.17 41.67 27.49
C SER A 22 31.21 42.57 28.24
N ALA A 23 31.49 43.87 28.14
CA ALA A 23 30.54 44.91 28.46
C ALA A 23 29.27 44.72 27.61
N LEU A 24 28.12 44.72 28.27
CA LEU A 24 26.81 44.74 27.66
C LEU A 24 26.58 46.14 27.09
N ASP A 25 26.75 46.31 25.78
CA ASP A 25 26.18 47.45 25.06
C ASP A 25 24.90 46.99 24.34
N GLY A 26 23.78 47.47 24.86
CA GLY A 26 22.43 47.12 24.42
C GLY A 26 22.10 47.71 23.06
N VAL A 27 22.51 47.04 21.99
CA VAL A 27 21.95 47.29 20.65
C VAL A 27 20.54 46.72 20.63
N ARG A 28 19.51 47.58 20.70
CA ARG A 28 18.13 47.23 20.32
C ARG A 28 18.11 46.86 18.84
N ARG A 29 18.28 45.58 18.53
CA ARG A 29 17.91 45.02 17.23
C ARG A 29 16.38 44.98 17.18
N PRO A 30 15.73 45.53 16.13
CA PRO A 30 14.34 45.22 15.89
C PRO A 30 14.20 43.68 15.77
N PRO A 31 13.09 43.10 16.25
CA PRO A 31 12.86 41.67 16.13
C PRO A 31 12.98 41.26 14.66
N PRO A 32 13.58 40.10 14.34
CA PRO A 32 13.58 39.61 12.97
C PRO A 32 12.15 39.56 12.47
N ASP A 33 11.94 40.04 11.25
CA ASP A 33 10.67 39.89 10.54
C ASP A 33 10.19 38.45 10.70
N ARG A 34 8.94 38.29 11.13
CA ARG A 34 8.30 36.98 11.18
C ARG A 34 8.36 36.41 9.77
N SER A 35 9.23 35.43 9.55
CA SER A 35 9.08 34.49 8.45
C SER A 35 7.62 34.04 8.40
N PRO A 36 7.01 33.95 7.20
CA PRO A 36 5.65 33.43 7.08
C PRO A 36 5.60 32.08 7.80
N SER A 37 4.64 31.95 8.73
CA SER A 37 4.42 30.69 9.43
C SER A 37 4.29 29.56 8.41
N PRO A 38 4.82 28.35 8.69
CA PRO A 38 4.51 27.19 7.88
C PRO A 38 2.99 27.14 7.77
N SER A 39 2.50 27.11 6.53
CA SER A 39 1.07 27.11 6.18
C SER A 39 0.29 26.36 7.25
N ALA A 40 -0.66 27.06 7.86
CA ALA A 40 -1.63 26.43 8.74
C ALA A 40 -2.10 25.16 8.02
N ILE A 41 -1.84 24.01 8.64
CA ILE A 41 -2.47 22.76 8.22
C ILE A 41 -3.95 23.07 8.29
N VAL A 42 -4.57 23.32 7.13
CA VAL A 42 -6.01 23.48 7.04
C VAL A 42 -6.54 22.13 7.49
N HIS A 43 -6.90 22.05 8.77
CA HIS A 43 -7.63 20.94 9.33
C HIS A 43 -8.99 20.99 8.63
N GLN A 44 -9.07 20.33 7.47
CA GLN A 44 -10.33 20.23 6.78
C GLN A 44 -11.28 19.48 7.72
N PRO A 45 -12.45 20.05 8.04
CA PRO A 45 -13.44 19.31 8.78
C PRO A 45 -13.76 18.05 7.99
N HIS A 46 -13.45 16.88 8.57
CA HIS A 46 -13.76 15.58 8.01
C HIS A 46 -15.28 15.48 8.00
N LEU A 47 -15.92 15.83 6.88
CA LEU A 47 -17.31 15.46 6.68
C LEU A 47 -17.36 13.93 6.78
N PRO A 48 -18.20 13.36 7.67
CA PRO A 48 -18.27 11.92 7.82
C PRO A 48 -18.72 11.33 6.50
N ILE A 49 -17.92 10.42 5.96
CA ILE A 49 -18.28 9.67 4.77
C ILE A 49 -19.47 8.76 5.11
N GLU A 50 -20.47 8.71 4.24
CA GLU A 50 -21.53 7.71 4.37
C GLU A 50 -21.00 6.35 3.91
N TYR A 51 -21.20 5.32 4.73
CA TYR A 51 -20.77 3.97 4.42
C TYR A 51 -21.67 2.92 5.07
N THR A 52 -21.66 1.73 4.49
CA THR A 52 -22.25 0.53 5.10
C THR A 52 -21.15 -0.35 5.70
N VAL A 53 -21.42 -0.97 6.83
CA VAL A 53 -20.54 -2.01 7.38
C VAL A 53 -21.04 -3.38 6.94
N ARG A 54 -20.13 -4.19 6.39
CA ARG A 54 -20.40 -5.58 6.05
C ARG A 54 -19.45 -6.47 6.85
N THR A 55 -20.05 -7.22 7.77
CA THR A 55 -19.35 -8.15 8.65
C THR A 55 -19.73 -9.58 8.30
N ALA A 56 -18.74 -10.44 8.14
CA ALA A 56 -18.94 -11.87 8.00
C ALA A 56 -18.02 -12.62 8.97
N SER A 57 -18.43 -13.83 9.35
CA SER A 57 -17.61 -14.73 10.14
C SER A 57 -17.34 -16.01 9.35
N VAL A 58 -16.11 -16.50 9.41
CA VAL A 58 -15.67 -17.73 8.75
C VAL A 58 -15.22 -18.76 9.78
N ASP A 59 -15.55 -20.03 9.54
CA ASP A 59 -15.22 -21.11 10.46
C ASP A 59 -13.72 -21.44 10.34
N VAL A 60 -12.91 -20.87 11.23
CA VAL A 60 -11.48 -21.16 11.36
C VAL A 60 -11.15 -21.54 12.80
N PRO A 61 -10.27 -22.53 13.04
CA PRO A 61 -9.88 -22.89 14.39
C PRO A 61 -9.29 -21.71 15.17
N HIS A 62 -9.40 -21.78 16.50
CA HIS A 62 -8.75 -20.81 17.38
C HIS A 62 -7.25 -20.68 17.08
N GLY A 63 -6.74 -19.45 17.11
CA GLY A 63 -5.33 -19.13 16.83
C GLY A 63 -5.04 -18.77 15.37
N TYR A 64 -5.97 -18.98 14.45
CA TYR A 64 -5.84 -18.48 13.09
C TYR A 64 -5.99 -16.95 13.04
N VAL A 65 -5.10 -16.29 12.29
CA VAL A 65 -5.13 -14.86 12.02
C VAL A 65 -5.37 -14.62 10.54
N GLN A 66 -6.05 -13.51 10.19
CA GLN A 66 -6.24 -13.13 8.79
C GLN A 66 -4.90 -12.64 8.21
N GLN A 67 -4.29 -13.43 7.34
CA GLN A 67 -3.04 -13.07 6.66
C GLN A 67 -3.29 -12.24 5.42
N ALA A 68 -4.36 -12.55 4.67
CA ALA A 68 -4.74 -11.78 3.50
C ALA A 68 -6.25 -11.70 3.38
N LEU A 69 -6.71 -10.57 2.89
CA LEU A 69 -8.08 -10.36 2.43
C LEU A 69 -7.94 -9.51 1.18
N LYS A 70 -8.13 -10.06 -0.02
CA LYS A 70 -7.89 -9.38 -1.31
C LYS A 70 -9.15 -9.43 -2.17
N PHE A 71 -9.41 -8.38 -2.93
CA PHE A 71 -10.51 -8.33 -3.90
C PHE A 71 -9.97 -8.17 -5.32
N ARG A 72 -10.69 -8.76 -6.27
CA ARG A 72 -10.45 -8.58 -7.71
C ARG A 72 -11.42 -7.58 -8.31
N THR A 73 -12.64 -7.55 -7.77
CA THR A 73 -13.77 -6.69 -8.14
C THR A 73 -14.54 -6.36 -6.86
N ALA A 74 -15.60 -5.55 -6.92
CA ALA A 74 -16.49 -5.31 -5.78
C ALA A 74 -17.12 -6.58 -5.21
N THR A 75 -17.24 -7.64 -6.01
CA THR A 75 -17.99 -8.85 -5.65
C THR A 75 -17.10 -10.07 -5.44
N VAL A 76 -15.98 -10.16 -6.17
CA VAL A 76 -15.08 -11.31 -6.13
C VAL A 76 -13.88 -11.02 -5.25
N GLY A 77 -13.70 -11.83 -4.21
CA GLY A 77 -12.59 -11.70 -3.27
C GLY A 77 -12.16 -13.01 -2.64
N VAL A 78 -11.05 -12.95 -1.92
CA VAL A 78 -10.42 -14.09 -1.25
C VAL A 78 -9.89 -13.67 0.12
N ALA A 79 -10.04 -14.56 1.10
CA ALA A 79 -9.48 -14.42 2.43
C ALA A 79 -8.63 -15.65 2.75
N LEU A 80 -7.41 -15.39 3.24
CA LEU A 80 -6.45 -16.40 3.67
C LEU A 80 -6.19 -16.20 5.16
N PHE A 81 -6.44 -17.24 5.93
CA PHE A 81 -6.15 -17.28 7.36
C PHE A 81 -5.03 -18.28 7.62
N THR A 82 -4.10 -17.93 8.49
CA THR A 82 -3.01 -18.81 8.89
C THR A 82 -2.81 -18.89 10.39
N HIS A 83 -2.27 -20.02 10.84
CA HIS A 83 -1.79 -20.23 12.19
C HIS A 83 -0.41 -20.84 12.12
N CYS A 84 0.59 -20.16 12.70
CA CYS A 84 1.98 -20.60 12.73
C CYS A 84 2.41 -20.79 14.19
N GLU A 85 2.99 -21.93 14.52
CA GLU A 85 3.57 -22.15 15.84
C GLU A 85 4.91 -21.41 15.97
N LEU A 86 5.05 -20.54 16.97
CA LEU A 86 6.31 -19.87 17.31
C LEU A 86 6.88 -20.44 18.63
N PRO A 87 8.22 -20.40 18.85
CA PRO A 87 9.25 -19.78 18.01
C PRO A 87 9.78 -20.71 16.93
N LYS A 88 9.98 -20.15 15.71
CA LYS A 88 10.65 -20.83 14.59
C LYS A 88 11.94 -21.49 15.08
N ARG A 89 11.97 -22.82 15.18
CA ARG A 89 13.19 -23.53 15.55
C ARG A 89 14.23 -23.29 14.47
N ARG A 90 15.48 -23.02 14.87
CA ARG A 90 16.60 -22.71 13.97
C ARG A 90 16.66 -23.73 12.83
N VAL A 91 16.64 -23.20 11.60
CA VAL A 91 17.11 -23.78 10.33
C VAL A 91 16.74 -25.25 10.08
N GLY A 92 15.80 -25.49 9.15
CA GLY A 92 15.80 -26.73 8.37
C GLY A 92 14.48 -27.48 8.20
N ASN A 93 13.37 -27.04 8.79
CA ASN A 93 12.03 -27.55 8.44
C ASN A 93 10.98 -26.61 9.05
N HIS A 94 10.32 -25.79 8.24
CA HIS A 94 9.36 -24.78 8.70
C HIS A 94 7.92 -25.08 8.24
N ASP A 95 7.56 -26.36 8.05
CA ASP A 95 6.16 -26.81 7.81
C ASP A 95 5.26 -26.58 9.07
N ASP A 96 5.23 -25.38 9.64
CA ASP A 96 4.51 -25.04 10.87
C ASP A 96 3.37 -24.04 10.67
N CYS A 97 3.27 -23.39 9.50
CA CYS A 97 2.12 -22.56 9.16
C CYS A 97 1.02 -23.38 8.50
N THR A 98 -0.12 -23.46 9.17
CA THR A 98 -1.35 -24.06 8.64
C THR A 98 -2.25 -22.99 8.03
N ALA A 99 -2.95 -23.29 6.92
CA ALA A 99 -3.78 -22.33 6.19
C ALA A 99 -5.24 -22.74 5.99
N ARG A 100 -6.13 -21.74 5.92
CA ARG A 100 -7.53 -21.84 5.53
C ARG A 100 -7.87 -20.76 4.50
N LEU A 101 -8.51 -21.17 3.42
CA LEU A 101 -8.84 -20.31 2.28
C LEU A 101 -10.35 -20.18 2.14
N PHE A 102 -10.82 -18.95 1.95
CA PHE A 102 -12.23 -18.65 1.68
C PHE A 102 -12.33 -17.72 0.49
N VAL A 103 -13.39 -17.88 -0.30
CA VAL A 103 -13.69 -16.99 -1.43
C VAL A 103 -15.07 -16.41 -1.29
N THR A 104 -15.26 -15.22 -1.84
CA THR A 104 -16.57 -14.56 -1.93
C THR A 104 -16.87 -14.21 -3.39
N ALA A 105 -18.15 -14.23 -3.74
CA ALA A 105 -18.69 -13.79 -5.03
C ALA A 105 -19.80 -12.73 -4.87
N ASP A 106 -20.01 -12.24 -3.64
CA ASP A 106 -21.04 -11.25 -3.29
C ASP A 106 -20.46 -10.07 -2.48
N GLY A 107 -19.16 -9.85 -2.63
CA GLY A 107 -18.43 -8.74 -2.02
C GLY A 107 -18.15 -8.94 -0.53
N GLY A 108 -18.06 -10.18 -0.08
CA GLY A 108 -17.79 -10.53 1.30
C GLY A 108 -19.03 -10.59 2.20
N SER A 109 -20.23 -10.67 1.62
CA SER A 109 -21.45 -10.90 2.40
C SER A 109 -21.51 -12.36 2.85
N THR A 110 -21.08 -13.27 1.97
CA THR A 110 -20.85 -14.68 2.27
C THR A 110 -19.45 -15.12 1.84
N TRP A 111 -18.95 -16.14 2.53
CA TRP A 111 -17.61 -16.69 2.34
C TRP A 111 -17.69 -18.21 2.26
N LEU A 112 -17.21 -18.77 1.16
CA LEU A 112 -17.21 -20.20 0.92
C LEU A 112 -15.81 -20.76 1.15
N PRO A 113 -15.66 -21.81 1.98
CA PRO A 113 -14.37 -22.45 2.17
C PRO A 113 -13.88 -23.08 0.86
N ARG A 114 -12.57 -23.07 0.68
CA ARG A 114 -11.84 -23.73 -0.41
C ARG A 114 -10.74 -24.62 0.15
N ARG A 115 -10.56 -25.78 -0.49
CA ARG A 115 -9.53 -26.74 -0.08
C ARG A 115 -8.17 -26.21 -0.52
N HIS A 116 -7.31 -25.90 0.44
CA HIS A 116 -5.93 -25.54 0.16
C HIS A 116 -5.16 -26.81 -0.27
N PRO A 117 -4.47 -26.81 -1.43
CA PRO A 117 -3.82 -28.01 -1.97
C PRO A 117 -2.62 -28.48 -1.14
N LYS A 118 -1.93 -27.55 -0.46
CA LYS A 118 -0.82 -27.80 0.46
C LYS A 118 -1.05 -27.00 1.75
N PRO A 119 -1.90 -27.46 2.68
CA PRO A 119 -2.39 -26.64 3.80
C PRO A 119 -1.36 -26.38 4.90
N VAL A 120 -0.18 -27.00 4.81
CA VAL A 120 0.95 -26.85 5.74
C VAL A 120 2.19 -26.51 4.92
N ALA A 121 2.83 -25.37 5.22
CA ALA A 121 3.99 -24.83 4.52
C ALA A 121 4.69 -23.77 5.40
N ASP A 122 5.86 -23.28 4.96
CA ASP A 122 6.64 -22.24 5.66
C ASP A 122 5.93 -20.89 5.73
N ASN A 123 5.13 -20.59 4.72
CA ASN A 123 4.33 -19.39 4.58
C ASN A 123 3.31 -19.62 3.45
N HIS A 124 2.21 -18.87 3.49
CA HIS A 124 1.16 -18.93 2.48
C HIS A 124 0.88 -17.53 1.93
N GLN A 125 0.74 -17.41 0.62
CA GLN A 125 0.35 -16.15 0.00
C GLN A 125 -0.72 -16.40 -1.06
N VAL A 126 -1.53 -15.37 -1.34
CA VAL A 126 -2.61 -15.45 -2.33
C VAL A 126 -2.61 -14.23 -3.24
N PHE A 127 -2.84 -14.47 -4.53
CA PHE A 127 -2.86 -13.45 -5.58
C PHE A 127 -4.00 -13.74 -6.56
N PHE A 128 -4.43 -12.71 -7.27
CA PHE A 128 -5.20 -12.88 -8.49
C PHE A 128 -4.26 -12.87 -9.69
N GLY A 129 -4.52 -13.72 -10.68
CA GLY A 129 -3.90 -13.65 -11.99
C GLY A 129 -4.59 -12.63 -12.90
N THR A 130 -3.95 -12.26 -14.00
CA THR A 130 -4.52 -11.32 -14.99
C THR A 130 -5.73 -11.90 -15.72
N GLY A 131 -5.77 -13.22 -15.93
CA GLY A 131 -6.89 -13.95 -16.53
C GLY A 131 -8.02 -14.27 -15.54
N GLY A 132 -7.84 -13.95 -14.26
CA GLY A 132 -8.81 -14.22 -13.21
C GLY A 132 -8.58 -15.50 -12.43
N GLU A 133 -7.41 -16.07 -12.59
CA GLU A 133 -6.95 -17.17 -11.79
C GLU A 133 -6.82 -16.77 -10.32
N LEU A 134 -7.04 -17.72 -9.43
CA LEU A 134 -6.62 -17.63 -8.04
C LEU A 134 -5.29 -18.36 -7.91
N ILE A 135 -4.25 -17.63 -7.52
CA ILE A 135 -2.88 -18.12 -7.39
C ILE A 135 -2.54 -18.24 -5.91
N LEU A 136 -2.02 -19.40 -5.51
CA LEU A 136 -1.49 -19.65 -4.17
C LEU A 136 0.00 -19.94 -4.24
N LEU A 137 0.75 -19.34 -3.32
CA LEU A 137 2.11 -19.74 -2.98
C LEU A 137 2.07 -20.46 -1.64
N ALA A 138 2.54 -21.70 -1.62
CA ALA A 138 2.96 -22.38 -0.40
C ALA A 138 4.49 -22.43 -0.42
N GLU A 139 5.13 -21.68 0.47
CA GLU A 139 6.59 -21.62 0.53
C GLU A 139 7.21 -22.99 0.88
N PRO A 140 8.42 -23.31 0.40
CA PRO A 140 9.39 -22.37 -0.18
C PRO A 140 9.13 -21.95 -1.64
N ARG A 141 8.55 -22.79 -2.50
CA ARG A 141 8.36 -22.49 -3.96
C ARG A 141 7.21 -23.26 -4.63
N LEU A 142 6.19 -23.68 -3.88
CA LEU A 142 5.09 -24.45 -4.47
C LEU A 142 3.98 -23.52 -4.92
N TRP A 143 3.81 -23.42 -6.25
CA TRP A 143 2.80 -22.58 -6.88
C TRP A 143 1.59 -23.41 -7.29
N TYR A 144 0.40 -22.90 -6.98
CA TYR A 144 -0.86 -23.52 -7.37
C TYR A 144 -1.76 -22.49 -8.04
N VAL A 145 -2.41 -22.89 -9.13
CA VAL A 145 -3.31 -22.04 -9.91
C VAL A 145 -4.68 -22.69 -9.98
N SER A 146 -5.72 -21.89 -9.73
CA SER A 146 -7.12 -22.25 -9.93
C SER A 146 -7.77 -21.32 -10.93
N THR A 147 -8.49 -21.88 -11.90
CA THR A 147 -9.31 -21.13 -12.86
C THR A 147 -10.81 -21.21 -12.54
N ASP A 148 -11.18 -21.81 -11.41
CA ASP A 148 -12.56 -22.14 -11.03
C ASP A 148 -12.93 -21.60 -9.63
N ALA A 149 -12.39 -20.42 -9.29
CA ALA A 149 -12.58 -19.74 -8.01
C ALA A 149 -12.16 -20.58 -6.79
N GLY A 150 -11.02 -21.26 -6.91
CA GLY A 150 -10.39 -22.05 -5.86
C GLY A 150 -11.02 -23.42 -5.61
N ARG A 151 -11.96 -23.89 -6.46
CA ARG A 151 -12.59 -25.21 -6.28
C ARG A 151 -11.58 -26.33 -6.54
N THR A 152 -10.74 -26.17 -7.56
CA THR A 152 -9.63 -27.06 -7.87
C THR A 152 -8.35 -26.25 -8.09
N PHE A 153 -7.21 -26.86 -7.76
CA PHE A 153 -5.90 -26.25 -7.91
C PHE A 153 -4.97 -27.20 -8.66
N ARG A 154 -4.21 -26.65 -9.60
CA ARG A 154 -3.14 -27.35 -10.32
C ARG A 154 -1.79 -26.81 -9.89
N HIS A 155 -0.87 -27.70 -9.52
CA HIS A 155 0.52 -27.32 -9.27
C HIS A 155 1.19 -26.85 -10.56
N VAL A 156 2.00 -25.80 -10.46
CA VAL A 156 2.81 -25.28 -11.57
C VAL A 156 4.26 -25.17 -11.12
N GLU A 157 5.19 -25.60 -11.98
CA GLU A 157 6.63 -25.63 -11.64
C GLU A 157 7.28 -24.26 -11.62
N LYS A 158 6.75 -23.33 -12.41
CA LYS A 158 7.24 -21.96 -12.53
C LYS A 158 6.24 -21.01 -11.89
N GLU A 159 6.76 -19.90 -11.37
CA GLU A 159 5.94 -18.81 -10.90
C GLU A 159 4.96 -18.36 -11.99
N PRO A 160 3.65 -18.36 -11.72
CA PRO A 160 2.65 -17.88 -12.66
C PRO A 160 2.67 -16.35 -12.73
N PRO A 161 2.29 -15.75 -13.87
CA PRO A 161 2.11 -14.30 -13.97
C PRO A 161 1.07 -13.82 -12.93
N ARG A 162 1.49 -12.94 -12.03
CA ARG A 162 0.59 -12.32 -11.04
C ARG A 162 -0.17 -11.15 -11.67
N SER A 163 -1.25 -10.69 -11.03
CA SER A 163 -1.97 -9.50 -11.48
C SER A 163 -1.05 -8.29 -11.51
N THR A 164 -1.29 -7.46 -12.52
CA THR A 164 -0.71 -6.14 -12.75
C THR A 164 -0.81 -5.16 -11.58
N ALA A 165 -1.78 -5.34 -10.67
CA ALA A 165 -1.94 -4.47 -9.50
C ALA A 165 -0.75 -4.56 -8.52
N ASP A 166 -0.14 -5.74 -8.40
CA ASP A 166 0.99 -5.98 -7.49
C ASP A 166 2.37 -5.73 -8.15
N ASP A 167 2.49 -5.66 -9.49
CA ASP A 167 3.79 -5.83 -10.17
C ASP A 167 4.11 -4.93 -11.38
N HIS A 168 3.37 -3.84 -11.61
CA HIS A 168 3.74 -2.91 -12.70
C HIS A 168 4.77 -1.88 -12.29
N GLN A 169 6.01 -2.31 -12.03
CA GLN A 169 7.14 -1.38 -12.05
C GLN A 169 7.53 -1.12 -13.51
N VAL A 170 7.15 0.04 -14.04
CA VAL A 170 7.62 0.47 -15.35
C VAL A 170 8.91 1.25 -15.14
N VAL A 171 9.99 0.75 -15.72
CA VAL A 171 11.24 1.51 -15.89
C VAL A 171 11.11 2.28 -17.20
N ALA A 172 10.54 3.48 -17.16
CA ALA A 172 10.85 4.47 -18.19
C ALA A 172 12.32 4.89 -18.01
N PRO A 173 13.05 5.35 -19.05
CA PRO A 173 14.44 5.76 -18.89
C PRO A 173 14.57 6.83 -17.78
N GLY A 174 15.09 6.41 -16.62
CA GLY A 174 15.31 7.27 -15.45
C GLY A 174 14.20 7.34 -14.40
N VAL A 175 13.02 6.73 -14.60
CA VAL A 175 11.91 6.77 -13.61
C VAL A 175 11.54 5.35 -13.18
N GLN A 176 11.67 5.07 -11.88
CA GLN A 176 11.08 3.88 -11.25
C GLN A 176 9.68 4.24 -10.78
N GLY A 177 8.66 3.85 -11.55
CA GLY A 177 7.28 4.19 -11.25
C GLY A 177 6.32 3.03 -11.43
N ARG A 178 5.10 3.22 -10.93
CA ARG A 178 3.97 2.33 -11.15
C ARG A 178 3.09 2.86 -12.28
N MET A 179 2.84 2.02 -13.28
CA MET A 179 1.83 2.33 -14.28
C MET A 179 0.45 1.90 -13.77
N LEU A 180 -0.47 2.85 -13.73
CA LEU A 180 -1.83 2.67 -13.27
C LEU A 180 -2.79 2.90 -14.44
N VAL A 181 -3.76 2.02 -14.60
CA VAL A 181 -4.70 2.05 -15.73
C VAL A 181 -6.11 2.02 -15.19
N SER A 182 -6.98 2.92 -15.68
CA SER A 182 -8.41 2.90 -15.36
C SER A 182 -9.07 1.61 -15.85
N ALA A 183 -10.21 1.24 -15.28
CA ALA A 183 -10.89 -0.01 -15.62
C ALA A 183 -11.34 -0.08 -17.10
N ASP A 184 -11.73 1.05 -17.67
CA ASP A 184 -12.06 1.21 -19.10
C ASP A 184 -10.81 1.31 -20.00
N ARG A 185 -9.61 1.39 -19.40
CA ARG A 185 -8.31 1.56 -20.05
C ARG A 185 -8.17 2.85 -20.85
N ALA A 186 -9.06 3.83 -20.62
CA ALA A 186 -9.00 5.13 -21.27
C ALA A 186 -7.91 6.03 -20.65
N ASP A 187 -7.66 5.90 -19.35
CA ASP A 187 -6.71 6.72 -18.62
C ASP A 187 -5.52 5.90 -18.12
N ILE A 188 -4.32 6.35 -18.48
CA ILE A 188 -3.07 5.70 -18.11
C ILE A 188 -2.18 6.72 -17.41
N TRP A 189 -1.74 6.35 -16.22
CA TRP A 189 -0.93 7.17 -15.34
C TRP A 189 0.39 6.47 -15.05
N LEU A 190 1.44 7.25 -14.90
CA LEU A 190 2.69 6.81 -14.30
C LEU A 190 2.85 7.58 -12.99
N VAL A 191 3.08 6.87 -11.90
CA VAL A 191 3.31 7.47 -10.58
C VAL A 191 4.65 6.98 -10.08
N GLU A 192 5.59 7.89 -9.86
CA GLU A 192 6.91 7.54 -9.33
C GLU A 192 6.75 6.85 -7.96
N GLN A 193 7.63 5.90 -7.67
CA GLN A 193 7.79 5.42 -6.31
C GLN A 193 8.74 6.36 -5.56
N PRO A 194 8.25 7.22 -4.65
CA PRO A 194 9.12 8.15 -3.95
C PRO A 194 10.08 7.38 -3.03
N ALA A 195 11.26 7.97 -2.79
CA ALA A 195 12.26 7.40 -1.88
C ALA A 195 11.72 7.28 -0.44
N SER A 196 10.74 8.12 -0.09
CA SER A 196 10.09 8.16 1.21
C SER A 196 8.57 8.33 1.09
N ARG A 197 7.80 7.74 2.01
CA ARG A 197 6.35 8.00 2.14
C ARG A 197 6.02 9.44 2.56
N ARG A 198 7.04 10.24 2.91
CA ARG A 198 6.93 11.67 3.27
C ARG A 198 7.21 12.61 2.10
N GLU A 199 7.26 12.07 0.89
CA GLU A 199 7.39 12.83 -0.34
C GLU A 199 6.15 12.57 -1.22
N PHE A 200 5.73 13.58 -1.96
CA PHE A 200 4.69 13.45 -2.97
C PHE A 200 5.33 12.93 -4.26
N PRO A 201 4.71 11.97 -4.95
CA PRO A 201 5.32 11.36 -6.13
C PRO A 201 5.31 12.34 -7.30
N GLU A 202 6.26 12.20 -8.21
CA GLU A 202 6.08 12.73 -9.57
C GLU A 202 5.00 11.91 -10.30
N ILE A 203 4.14 12.62 -11.04
CA ILE A 203 2.98 12.05 -11.71
C ILE A 203 3.03 12.42 -13.19
N TRP A 204 2.75 11.46 -14.06
CA TRP A 204 2.58 11.69 -15.49
C TRP A 204 1.26 11.08 -15.96
N HIS A 205 0.64 11.76 -16.91
CA HIS A 205 -0.56 11.31 -17.61
C HIS A 205 -0.22 11.00 -19.07
N LEU A 206 -0.70 9.88 -19.59
CA LEU A 206 -0.56 9.56 -21.01
C LEU A 206 -1.67 10.26 -21.79
N ASP A 207 -1.32 11.29 -22.55
CA ASP A 207 -2.26 12.05 -23.38
C ASP A 207 -1.81 12.02 -24.84
N GLY A 208 -2.69 11.55 -25.72
CA GLY A 208 -2.39 11.40 -27.15
C GLY A 208 -1.16 10.52 -27.44
N GLY A 209 -0.88 9.54 -26.58
CA GLY A 209 0.29 8.65 -26.69
C GLY A 209 1.61 9.26 -26.19
N THR A 210 1.57 10.46 -25.59
CA THR A 210 2.75 11.12 -25.02
C THR A 210 2.60 11.28 -23.51
N TRP A 211 3.64 10.94 -22.76
CA TRP A 211 3.68 11.19 -21.31
C TRP A 211 3.83 12.69 -21.04
N LYS A 212 2.87 13.26 -20.31
CA LYS A 212 2.92 14.65 -19.86
C LYS A 212 3.05 14.69 -18.34
N PRO A 213 4.06 15.39 -17.78
CA PRO A 213 4.15 15.58 -16.34
C PRO A 213 2.93 16.36 -15.85
N VAL A 214 2.41 15.97 -14.69
CA VAL A 214 1.28 16.61 -14.03
C VAL A 214 1.78 17.25 -12.73
N THR A 215 1.93 18.57 -12.77
CA THR A 215 2.27 19.36 -11.58
C THR A 215 1.01 19.65 -10.79
N VAL A 216 1.01 19.33 -9.50
CA VAL A 216 -0.17 19.50 -8.64
C VAL A 216 0.11 20.55 -7.58
N GLU A 217 -0.40 21.76 -7.76
CA GLU A 217 -0.23 22.80 -6.75
C GLU A 217 -1.02 22.46 -5.47
N GLY A 218 -0.43 22.69 -4.30
CA GLY A 218 -1.10 22.53 -3.00
C GLY A 218 -1.23 21.08 -2.51
N HIS A 219 -0.56 20.13 -3.15
CA HIS A 219 -0.56 18.74 -2.68
C HIS A 219 0.06 18.59 -1.28
N PRO A 220 -0.38 17.63 -0.46
CA PRO A 220 0.30 17.27 0.78
C PRO A 220 1.70 16.73 0.51
N ALA A 221 2.59 16.79 1.50
CA ALA A 221 3.95 16.26 1.33
C ALA A 221 4.03 14.72 1.33
N SER A 222 2.97 13.99 1.67
CA SER A 222 3.04 12.53 1.89
C SER A 222 2.28 11.71 0.86
N TYR A 223 2.70 10.47 0.66
CA TYR A 223 2.13 9.52 -0.28
C TYR A 223 1.91 8.14 0.33
N ALA A 224 0.71 7.58 0.13
CA ALA A 224 0.34 6.24 0.56
C ALA A 224 -0.08 5.33 -0.60
N GLY A 225 -0.69 5.89 -1.65
CA GLY A 225 -1.08 5.14 -2.85
C GLY A 225 -1.75 6.04 -3.87
N ALA A 226 -2.01 5.49 -5.06
CA ALA A 226 -2.73 6.17 -6.12
C ALA A 226 -3.59 5.20 -6.93
N ALA A 227 -4.70 5.70 -7.45
CA ALA A 227 -5.72 4.91 -8.11
C ALA A 227 -6.43 5.74 -9.21
N PRO A 228 -6.41 5.32 -10.48
CA PRO A 228 -7.15 5.99 -11.54
C PRO A 228 -8.65 5.96 -11.23
N LEU A 229 -9.29 7.12 -11.34
CA LEU A 229 -10.72 7.29 -11.13
C LEU A 229 -11.53 7.21 -12.42
N GLY A 230 -10.86 7.21 -13.58
CA GLY A 230 -11.48 7.44 -14.88
C GLY A 230 -11.60 8.92 -15.20
N HIS A 231 -11.95 9.25 -16.45
CA HIS A 231 -12.20 10.62 -16.92
C HIS A 231 -11.02 11.58 -16.72
N GLY A 232 -9.79 11.11 -16.93
CA GLY A 232 -8.58 11.93 -16.77
C GLY A 232 -8.29 12.32 -15.32
N MET A 233 -8.85 11.60 -14.34
CA MET A 233 -8.61 11.83 -12.92
C MET A 233 -7.82 10.70 -12.26
N LEU A 234 -6.90 11.09 -11.39
CA LEU A 234 -6.16 10.21 -10.51
C LEU A 234 -6.49 10.57 -9.07
N MET A 235 -6.82 9.57 -8.26
CA MET A 235 -6.84 9.74 -6.82
C MET A 235 -5.45 9.46 -6.25
N VAL A 236 -5.00 10.29 -5.32
CA VAL A 236 -3.82 10.03 -4.51
C VAL A 236 -4.21 10.01 -3.03
N SER A 237 -3.88 8.93 -2.33
CA SER A 237 -4.05 8.82 -0.89
C SER A 237 -2.75 9.15 -0.14
N THR A 238 -2.93 9.67 1.06
CA THR A 238 -1.88 10.15 1.96
C THR A 238 -2.15 9.60 3.37
N ALA A 239 -1.23 9.81 4.30
CA ALA A 239 -1.41 9.39 5.70
C ALA A 239 -2.58 10.11 6.41
N HIS A 240 -3.09 11.21 5.84
CA HIS A 240 -4.08 12.08 6.49
C HIS A 240 -5.37 12.26 5.68
N GLY A 241 -5.52 11.57 4.56
CA GLY A 241 -6.67 11.72 3.67
C GLY A 241 -6.29 11.48 2.22
N ALA A 242 -7.12 11.93 1.30
CA ALA A 242 -6.86 11.81 -0.13
C ALA A 242 -7.30 13.04 -0.90
N GLY A 243 -6.89 13.11 -2.15
CA GLY A 243 -7.33 14.13 -3.08
C GLY A 243 -7.23 13.68 -4.52
N ILE A 244 -7.83 14.48 -5.37
CA ILE A 244 -7.90 14.29 -6.81
C ILE A 244 -6.79 15.11 -7.46
N VAL A 245 -6.12 14.45 -8.40
CA VAL A 245 -5.12 14.98 -9.31
C VAL A 245 -5.70 14.89 -10.72
N ALA A 246 -5.64 16.00 -11.44
CA ALA A 246 -5.97 16.08 -12.86
C ALA A 246 -5.03 17.09 -13.53
N PRO A 247 -4.78 16.98 -14.85
CA PRO A 247 -3.98 17.96 -15.57
C PRO A 247 -4.54 19.38 -15.38
N ASP A 248 -3.64 20.35 -15.19
CA ASP A 248 -3.95 21.78 -15.07
C ASP A 248 -4.90 22.17 -13.92
N MET A 249 -5.06 21.29 -12.94
CA MET A 249 -5.92 21.50 -11.77
C MET A 249 -5.08 21.49 -10.48
N PRO A 250 -5.37 22.38 -9.51
CA PRO A 250 -4.76 22.28 -8.19
C PRO A 250 -5.25 21.02 -7.47
N TRP A 251 -4.54 20.63 -6.41
CA TRP A 251 -4.98 19.56 -5.51
C TRP A 251 -6.41 19.82 -5.03
N SER A 252 -7.29 18.85 -5.27
CA SER A 252 -8.67 18.91 -4.80
C SER A 252 -8.89 17.85 -3.73
N PRO A 253 -8.96 18.21 -2.44
CA PRO A 253 -9.18 17.27 -1.37
C PRO A 253 -10.51 16.54 -1.53
N MET A 254 -10.53 15.25 -1.19
CA MET A 254 -11.75 14.44 -1.23
C MET A 254 -12.03 13.78 0.11
N ILE A 255 -13.31 13.54 0.38
CA ILE A 255 -13.73 12.76 1.54
C ILE A 255 -13.24 11.32 1.34
N TRP A 256 -12.52 10.80 2.33
CA TRP A 256 -11.81 9.53 2.22
C TRP A 256 -11.96 8.70 3.51
N PRO A 257 -12.31 7.39 3.43
CA PRO A 257 -12.65 6.60 4.62
C PRO A 257 -11.45 6.04 5.39
N SER A 258 -10.21 6.21 4.91
CA SER A 258 -9.03 5.48 5.41
C SER A 258 -7.78 6.35 5.53
N GLY A 259 -6.87 6.05 6.45
CA GLY A 259 -5.56 6.71 6.54
C GLY A 259 -4.45 6.11 5.68
N GLY A 260 -4.76 5.19 4.76
CA GLY A 260 -3.75 4.39 4.07
C GLY A 260 -3.85 4.31 2.56
N GLY A 261 -3.39 3.19 2.01
CA GLY A 261 -3.23 2.98 0.57
C GLY A 261 -4.56 2.84 -0.17
N VAL A 262 -4.52 3.14 -1.47
CA VAL A 262 -5.63 2.92 -2.40
C VAL A 262 -5.14 2.19 -3.65
N GLU A 263 -6.00 1.35 -4.21
CA GLU A 263 -5.83 0.75 -5.53
C GLU A 263 -7.16 0.65 -6.28
N THR A 264 -7.10 0.65 -7.61
CA THR A 264 -8.26 0.38 -8.48
C THR A 264 -8.32 -1.12 -8.82
N LEU A 265 -9.46 -1.73 -8.56
CA LEU A 265 -9.76 -3.12 -8.92
C LEU A 265 -10.18 -3.25 -10.39
N LEU A 266 -10.31 -4.48 -10.89
CA LEU A 266 -10.55 -4.75 -12.31
C LEU A 266 -11.84 -4.13 -12.86
N ASP A 267 -12.87 -3.99 -12.02
CA ASP A 267 -14.17 -3.42 -12.38
C ASP A 267 -14.27 -1.91 -12.08
N GLY A 268 -13.15 -1.26 -11.74
CA GLY A 268 -13.12 0.16 -11.40
C GLY A 268 -13.47 0.47 -9.95
N THR A 269 -13.74 -0.54 -9.13
CA THR A 269 -13.92 -0.38 -7.68
C THR A 269 -12.63 0.11 -7.04
N LEU A 270 -12.73 1.06 -6.12
CA LEU A 270 -11.58 1.45 -5.30
C LEU A 270 -11.49 0.55 -4.08
N GLN A 271 -10.31 0.03 -3.80
CA GLN A 271 -10.01 -0.65 -2.55
C GLN A 271 -9.12 0.25 -1.70
N ALA A 272 -9.62 0.64 -0.52
CA ALA A 272 -8.82 1.37 0.48
C ALA A 272 -8.36 0.43 1.58
N ARG A 273 -7.11 0.58 2.02
CA ARG A 273 -6.56 -0.16 3.17
C ARG A 273 -5.92 0.77 4.17
N ASP A 274 -6.27 0.57 5.43
CA ASP A 274 -5.48 1.05 6.55
C ASP A 274 -4.70 -0.14 7.12
N ASP A 275 -3.41 -0.25 6.77
CA ASP A 275 -2.57 -1.35 7.22
C ASP A 275 -2.32 -1.32 8.74
N LEU A 276 -2.43 -0.15 9.39
CA LEU A 276 -2.25 -0.03 10.83
C LEU A 276 -3.47 -0.54 11.59
N GLN A 277 -4.67 -0.26 11.08
CA GLN A 277 -5.92 -0.68 11.70
C GLN A 277 -6.46 -2.00 11.15
N GLY A 278 -5.87 -2.53 10.08
CA GLY A 278 -6.35 -3.73 9.39
C GLY A 278 -7.71 -3.54 8.71
N GLU A 279 -8.07 -2.28 8.38
CA GLU A 279 -9.37 -1.96 7.80
C GLU A 279 -9.33 -2.02 6.28
N LEU A 280 -10.36 -2.63 5.70
CA LEU A 280 -10.54 -2.73 4.25
C LEU A 280 -11.86 -2.08 3.86
N TRP A 281 -11.82 -1.27 2.80
CA TRP A 281 -13.00 -0.61 2.24
C TRP A 281 -13.10 -0.85 0.75
N LEU A 282 -14.33 -1.00 0.25
CA LEU A 282 -14.65 -1.04 -1.18
C LEU A 282 -15.52 0.17 -1.54
N GLY A 283 -15.08 0.94 -2.52
CA GLY A 283 -15.76 2.11 -3.06
C GLY A 283 -16.23 1.87 -4.48
N THR A 284 -17.51 1.54 -4.64
CA THR A 284 -18.15 1.35 -5.96
C THR A 284 -18.78 2.66 -6.44
N GLY A 285 -18.78 2.91 -7.74
CA GLY A 285 -19.29 4.15 -8.34
C GLY A 285 -18.33 4.68 -9.39
N GLU A 286 -18.41 5.96 -9.69
CA GLU A 286 -17.59 6.61 -10.72
C GLU A 286 -16.88 7.83 -10.15
N ALA A 287 -15.69 8.13 -10.68
CA ALA A 287 -14.94 9.31 -10.26
C ALA A 287 -14.80 9.42 -8.72
N ALA A 288 -15.19 10.56 -8.15
CA ALA A 288 -15.23 10.82 -6.72
C ALA A 288 -16.54 10.37 -6.04
N GLU A 289 -17.59 10.08 -6.80
CA GLU A 289 -18.90 9.66 -6.28
C GLU A 289 -18.90 8.16 -6.04
N ARG A 290 -18.62 7.78 -4.79
CA ARG A 290 -18.44 6.37 -4.41
C ARG A 290 -19.31 6.00 -3.22
N ALA A 291 -20.02 4.89 -3.35
CA ALA A 291 -20.67 4.21 -2.23
C ALA A 291 -19.64 3.31 -1.53
N TRP A 292 -19.43 3.54 -0.24
CA TRP A 292 -18.40 2.85 0.54
C TRP A 292 -18.96 1.72 1.38
N VAL A 293 -18.25 0.59 1.35
CA VAL A 293 -18.50 -0.55 2.24
C VAL A 293 -17.25 -0.84 3.05
N LYS A 294 -17.36 -0.77 4.38
CA LYS A 294 -16.33 -1.25 5.30
C LYS A 294 -16.46 -2.76 5.48
N LEU A 295 -15.40 -3.51 5.19
CA LEU A 295 -15.40 -4.96 5.30
C LEU A 295 -14.73 -5.44 6.59
N LYS A 296 -15.38 -6.40 7.25
CA LYS A 296 -14.82 -7.13 8.39
C LYS A 296 -15.06 -8.63 8.20
N VAL A 297 -13.98 -9.40 8.11
CA VAL A 297 -14.05 -10.86 8.06
C VAL A 297 -13.38 -11.39 9.31
N LEU A 298 -14.18 -12.04 10.17
CA LEU A 298 -13.75 -12.45 11.49
C LEU A 298 -13.69 -13.97 11.60
N PRO A 299 -12.73 -14.52 12.36
CA PRO A 299 -12.79 -15.93 12.73
C PRO A 299 -14.04 -16.19 13.59
N ARG A 300 -14.82 -17.22 13.25
CA ARG A 300 -15.86 -17.77 14.13
C ARG A 300 -15.18 -18.82 15.02
N SER A 301 -15.05 -18.51 16.31
CA SER A 301 -14.57 -19.42 17.35
C SER A 301 -15.67 -20.37 17.80
#